data_AF-A0A5C3KV81-F1
#
_entry.id   AF-A0A5C3KV81-F1
#
_cell.length_a   1.000
_cell.length_b   1.000
_cell.length_c   1.000
_cell.angle_alpha   90.00
_cell.angle_beta   90.00
_cell.angle_gamma   90.00
#
_symmetry.space_group_name_H-M   'P 1'
#
loop_
_entity.id
_entity.type
_entity.pdbx_description
1 polymer ?
#
loop_
_entity_poly.entity_id
_entity_poly.type
_entity_poly.pdbx_seq_one_letter_code
_entity_poly.pdbx_strand_id
1 'polypeptide(L)'
;MSSPHIEQVGVRARYVTLRQRLCDILTTNLPGIFTASSLTAKYADPFDFYLEAGRFVKLVLGLTSNNLQLDGFDESITWGEDSGSKKARGKLATVDAEGNSVTYDITGDEPSFYRQTISRRATTTWDVTGPNGEEYLVKDVWQMIGQEPHCEHELLAAAKNIVGVAQMIAFEDICDTSDYRDLQGHELFKDRTKCRLTLERYGPSIVNFQSASQALKALHDAISAHKELFKAGILHGDISINNILLGQPNAEPGWRGVLIDLDMAKLVNDVEGTDPRTGTCMFQSISVLTTIGRELHQDQYDDLESFFYVLCYLLCRF
;
A
#
# COMPACT_ATOMS: atom_id res chain seq x y z
N MET A 1 32.48 12.63 17.77
CA MET A 1 32.02 11.43 17.06
C MET A 1 30.55 11.27 17.41
N SER A 2 29.64 11.66 16.52
CA SER A 2 28.21 11.35 16.70
C SER A 2 28.08 9.83 16.74
N SER A 3 27.34 9.31 17.72
CA SER A 3 27.04 7.88 17.77
C SER A 3 26.09 7.57 16.60
N PRO A 4 26.36 6.56 15.75
CA PRO A 4 25.46 6.16 14.65
C PRO A 4 24.01 5.91 15.13
N HIS A 5 23.85 5.58 16.41
CA HIS A 5 22.58 5.51 17.13
C HIS A 5 21.75 6.81 17.10
N ILE A 6 22.38 7.99 17.21
CA ILE A 6 21.67 9.29 17.23
C ILE A 6 21.19 9.68 15.82
N GLU A 7 21.94 9.32 14.78
CA GLU A 7 21.54 9.56 13.39
C GLU A 7 20.41 8.60 12.97
N GLN A 8 20.47 7.32 13.37
CA GLN A 8 19.35 6.39 13.25
C GLN A 8 18.11 6.87 14.01
N VAL A 9 18.26 7.39 15.24
CA VAL A 9 17.16 7.96 16.02
C VAL A 9 16.57 9.24 15.37
N GLY A 10 17.39 10.03 14.68
CA GLY A 10 16.95 11.24 13.97
C GLY A 10 16.21 10.97 12.65
N VAL A 11 16.56 9.89 11.93
CA VAL A 11 15.79 9.38 10.78
C VAL A 11 14.53 8.64 11.28
N ARG A 12 14.62 7.90 12.40
CA ARG A 12 13.54 7.22 13.16
C ARG A 12 12.47 8.17 13.68
N ALA A 13 12.82 9.33 14.23
CA ALA A 13 11.85 10.33 14.66
C ALA A 13 11.07 10.89 13.47
N ARG A 14 11.74 11.14 12.33
CA ARG A 14 11.06 11.55 11.09
C ARG A 14 10.15 10.45 10.56
N TYR A 15 10.61 9.20 10.53
CA TYR A 15 9.82 8.06 10.04
C TYR A 15 8.56 7.81 10.87
N VAL A 16 8.65 7.90 12.22
CA VAL A 16 7.49 7.78 13.12
C VAL A 16 6.55 8.97 12.95
N THR A 17 7.03 10.21 12.99
CA THR A 17 6.20 11.42 12.81
C THR A 17 5.58 11.51 11.41
N LEU A 18 6.20 10.92 10.38
CA LEU A 18 5.71 10.89 9.00
C LEU A 18 4.74 9.74 8.71
N ARG A 19 4.87 8.58 9.37
CA ARG A 19 4.05 7.39 9.05
C ARG A 19 2.84 7.20 9.96
N GLN A 20 2.99 7.35 11.26
CA GLN A 20 1.86 7.38 12.17
C GLN A 20 1.77 8.82 12.64
N ARG A 21 0.64 9.49 12.44
CA ARG A 21 0.38 10.69 13.26
C ARG A 21 0.17 10.22 14.70
N LEU A 22 1.24 9.85 15.38
CA LEU A 22 1.37 10.06 16.82
C LEU A 22 1.28 11.58 16.99
N CYS A 23 0.04 12.06 17.04
CA CYS A 23 -0.25 13.37 17.59
C CYS A 23 -0.08 13.23 19.10
N ASP A 24 1.19 13.17 19.55
CA ASP A 24 1.54 13.33 20.95
C ASP A 24 1.30 14.80 21.31
N ILE A 25 0.04 15.13 21.58
CA ILE A 25 -0.33 16.43 22.13
C ILE A 25 -0.03 16.38 23.63
N LEU A 26 1.24 16.60 23.98
CA LEU A 26 1.63 16.91 25.34
C LEU A 26 1.14 18.33 25.66
N THR A 27 -0.09 18.46 26.17
CA THR A 27 -0.56 19.73 26.74
C THR A 27 0.04 19.93 28.13
N THR A 28 0.38 21.17 28.47
CA THR A 28 1.16 21.52 29.67
C THR A 28 0.49 21.18 31.00
N ASN A 29 -0.81 20.86 31.02
CA ASN A 29 -1.57 20.66 32.26
C ASN A 29 -2.18 19.26 32.41
N LEU A 30 -2.34 18.48 31.34
CA LEU A 30 -2.85 17.11 31.35
C LEU A 30 -2.31 16.36 30.11
N PRO A 31 -1.21 15.59 30.22
CA PRO A 31 -0.78 14.75 29.12
C PRO A 31 -1.79 13.61 28.93
N GLY A 32 -2.52 13.65 27.82
CA GLY A 32 -3.21 12.49 27.28
C GLY A 32 -2.39 11.96 26.11
N ILE A 33 -2.12 10.65 26.08
CA ILE A 33 -1.50 10.04 24.92
C ILE A 33 -2.62 9.70 23.95
N PHE A 34 -2.63 10.38 22.80
CA PHE A 34 -3.46 10.02 21.67
C PHE A 34 -2.61 9.24 20.68
N THR A 35 -2.59 7.92 20.83
CA THR A 35 -2.04 7.07 19.76
C THR A 35 -3.14 6.81 18.75
N ALA A 36 -3.12 7.57 17.65
CA ALA A 36 -3.98 7.35 16.50
C ALA A 36 -3.13 6.82 15.35
N SER A 37 -3.23 5.53 15.10
CA SER A 37 -2.72 4.91 13.87
C SER A 37 -3.87 4.72 12.88
N SER A 38 -3.55 4.37 11.65
CA SER A 38 -4.53 3.99 10.64
C SER A 38 -5.35 2.73 10.99
N LEU A 39 -5.01 2.08 12.11
CA LEU A 39 -5.45 0.75 12.52
C LEU A 39 -6.09 0.75 13.92
N THR A 40 -5.75 1.73 14.76
CA THR A 40 -6.26 1.89 16.13
C THR A 40 -6.21 3.35 16.56
N ALA A 41 -7.27 3.85 17.18
CA ALA A 41 -7.19 5.01 18.06
C ALA A 41 -7.24 4.50 19.50
N LYS A 42 -6.10 4.44 20.18
CA LYS A 42 -6.06 4.23 21.63
C LYS A 42 -5.88 5.59 22.29
N TYR A 43 -6.83 5.92 23.15
CA TYR A 43 -6.71 7.04 24.07
C TYR A 43 -6.32 6.47 25.43
N ALA A 44 -5.19 6.93 25.97
CA ALA A 44 -4.92 6.73 27.38
C ALA A 44 -5.72 7.76 28.18
N ASP A 45 -6.38 7.33 29.26
CA ASP A 45 -6.97 8.26 30.21
C ASP A 45 -5.91 9.32 30.59
N PRO A 46 -6.27 10.61 30.57
CA PRO A 46 -5.32 11.66 30.88
C PRO A 46 -4.90 11.47 32.35
N PHE A 47 -3.60 11.50 32.59
CA PHE A 47 -3.05 11.30 33.92
C PHE A 47 -2.16 12.48 34.32
N ASP A 48 -2.17 12.82 35.60
CA ASP A 48 -1.30 13.87 36.12
C ASP A 48 0.09 13.28 36.38
N PHE A 49 1.07 13.71 35.60
CA PHE A 49 2.44 13.20 35.71
C PHE A 49 3.12 13.60 37.03
N TYR A 50 2.64 14.63 37.72
CA TYR A 50 3.12 14.99 39.05
C TYR A 50 2.58 14.06 40.14
N LEU A 51 1.38 13.49 39.94
CA LEU A 51 0.74 12.57 40.89
C LEU A 51 1.05 11.10 40.56
N GLU A 52 1.24 10.77 39.29
CA GLU A 52 1.42 9.41 38.77
C GLU A 52 2.79 9.25 38.07
N ALA A 53 3.86 9.69 38.74
CA ALA A 53 5.23 9.65 38.21
C ALA A 53 5.66 8.27 37.68
N GLY A 54 5.15 7.17 38.27
CA GLY A 54 5.39 5.82 37.78
C GLY A 54 4.82 5.54 36.38
N ARG A 55 3.66 6.10 36.03
CA ARG A 55 3.08 6.02 34.67
C ARG A 55 3.85 6.90 33.69
N PHE A 56 4.30 8.06 34.13
CA PHE A 56 5.18 8.93 33.33
C PHE A 56 6.52 8.26 32.99
N VAL A 57 7.17 7.63 33.98
CA VAL A 57 8.43 6.89 33.74
C VAL A 57 8.20 5.72 32.79
N LYS A 58 7.10 4.97 32.93
CA LYS A 58 6.74 3.89 31.99
C LYS A 58 6.50 4.41 30.56
N LEU A 59 5.85 5.57 30.42
CA LEU A 59 5.67 6.24 29.13
C LEU A 59 7.02 6.60 28.50
N VAL A 60 7.90 7.24 29.25
CA VAL A 60 9.24 7.61 28.78
C VAL A 60 10.03 6.36 28.39
N LEU A 61 10.01 5.30 29.22
CA LEU A 61 10.68 4.03 28.93
C LEU A 61 10.10 3.33 27.70
N GLY A 62 8.79 3.43 27.46
CA GLY A 62 8.16 2.93 26.24
C GLY A 62 8.63 3.69 25.00
N LEU A 63 8.55 5.02 25.01
CA LEU A 63 9.01 5.88 23.90
C LEU A 63 10.52 5.82 23.64
N THR A 64 11.30 5.41 24.64
CA THR A 64 12.76 5.27 24.55
C THR A 64 13.21 3.80 24.51
N SER A 65 12.27 2.87 24.34
CA SER A 65 12.54 1.45 24.20
C SER A 65 13.40 1.18 22.97
N ASN A 66 14.27 0.18 23.09
CA ASN A 66 15.04 -0.38 21.97
C ASN A 66 14.45 -1.72 21.50
N ASN A 67 13.32 -2.14 22.07
CA ASN A 67 12.63 -3.35 21.68
C ASN A 67 11.67 -3.02 20.52
N LEU A 68 12.10 -3.40 19.31
CA LEU A 68 11.41 -3.10 18.06
C LEU A 68 10.01 -3.77 18.00
N GLN A 69 9.80 -4.92 18.63
CA GLN A 69 8.46 -5.53 18.63
C GLN A 69 7.44 -4.74 19.45
N LEU A 70 7.85 -4.16 20.58
CA LEU A 70 6.95 -3.39 21.46
C LEU A 70 6.51 -2.05 20.86
N ASP A 71 7.32 -1.51 19.95
CA ASP A 71 7.06 -0.24 19.27
C ASP A 71 6.29 -0.44 17.94
N GLY A 72 5.92 -1.69 17.59
CA GLY A 72 5.16 -2.02 16.39
C GLY A 72 5.99 -2.01 15.10
N PHE A 73 7.30 -2.23 15.18
CA PHE A 73 8.17 -2.31 14.01
C PHE A 73 7.99 -3.61 13.25
N ASP A 74 8.19 -3.53 11.94
CA ASP A 74 8.32 -4.69 11.08
C ASP A 74 9.79 -5.14 11.06
N GLU A 75 10.12 -6.21 11.79
CA GLU A 75 11.49 -6.73 11.92
C GLU A 75 12.05 -7.29 10.62
N SER A 76 11.20 -7.55 9.62
CA SER A 76 11.63 -7.98 8.31
C SER A 76 12.31 -6.86 7.51
N ILE A 77 12.12 -5.59 7.90
CA ILE A 77 12.75 -4.44 7.25
C ILE A 77 13.88 -3.92 8.14
N THR A 78 15.11 -3.95 7.63
CA THR A 78 16.31 -3.54 8.37
C THR A 78 17.10 -2.49 7.61
N TRP A 79 17.74 -1.57 8.34
CA TRP A 79 18.58 -0.52 7.76
C TRP A 79 19.98 -0.58 8.38
N GLY A 80 21.01 -0.67 7.53
CA GLY A 80 22.41 -0.69 7.94
C GLY A 80 23.22 0.46 7.33
N GLU A 81 24.33 0.82 8.00
CA GLU A 81 25.38 1.66 7.42
C GLU A 81 26.35 0.76 6.63
N ASP A 82 26.67 1.15 5.39
CA ASP A 82 27.67 0.44 4.61
C ASP A 82 29.07 0.85 5.05
N SER A 83 29.99 -0.11 5.13
CA SER A 83 31.37 0.07 5.60
C SER A 83 32.19 0.83 4.54
N GLY A 84 31.90 2.12 4.34
CA GLY A 84 32.57 2.95 3.34
C GLY A 84 31.69 4.00 2.66
N SER A 85 30.36 4.01 2.88
CA SER A 85 29.47 5.03 2.30
C SER A 85 28.49 5.59 3.34
N LYS A 86 28.22 6.90 3.31
CA LYS A 86 27.26 7.58 4.20
C LYS A 86 25.79 7.30 3.86
N LYS A 87 25.49 6.36 2.96
CA LYS A 87 24.12 6.05 2.54
C LYS A 87 23.62 4.83 3.31
N ALA A 88 22.48 4.97 3.96
CA ALA A 88 21.79 3.84 4.57
C ALA A 88 21.35 2.86 3.47
N ARG A 89 21.59 1.56 3.68
CA ARG A 89 21.12 0.50 2.79
C ARG A 89 20.04 -0.30 3.52
N GLY A 90 18.84 -0.30 2.97
CA GLY A 90 17.71 -1.05 3.48
C GLY A 90 17.73 -2.48 2.96
N LYS A 91 17.29 -3.43 3.79
CA LYS A 91 17.01 -4.81 3.41
C LYS A 91 15.58 -5.15 3.82
N LEU A 92 14.90 -5.91 2.98
CA LEU A 92 13.55 -6.40 3.21
C LEU A 92 13.55 -7.92 3.09
N ALA A 93 13.24 -8.61 4.18
CA ALA A 93 13.01 -10.05 4.21
C ALA A 93 11.54 -10.36 3.92
N THR A 94 11.29 -11.37 3.10
CA THR A 94 9.96 -11.84 2.71
C THR A 94 10.07 -13.31 2.28
N VAL A 95 8.98 -13.88 1.78
CA VAL A 95 8.97 -15.20 1.14
C VAL A 95 8.99 -15.14 -0.39
N ASP A 96 9.51 -16.19 -1.02
CA ASP A 96 9.35 -16.48 -2.46
C ASP A 96 8.03 -17.21 -2.77
N ALA A 97 7.83 -17.62 -4.03
CA ALA A 97 6.62 -18.32 -4.47
C ALA A 97 6.44 -19.70 -3.83
N GLU A 98 7.52 -20.31 -3.35
CA GLU A 98 7.56 -21.60 -2.67
C GLU A 98 7.48 -21.47 -1.14
N GLY A 99 7.46 -20.25 -0.61
CA GLY A 99 7.43 -19.97 0.83
C GLY A 99 8.81 -19.96 1.51
N ASN A 100 9.91 -20.00 0.75
CA ASN A 100 11.25 -19.90 1.32
C ASN A 100 11.60 -18.44 1.59
N SER A 101 12.38 -18.21 2.65
CA SER A 101 12.84 -16.86 2.98
C SER A 101 13.80 -16.32 1.92
N VAL A 102 13.49 -15.12 1.43
CA VAL A 102 14.30 -14.33 0.52
C VAL A 102 14.54 -12.95 1.12
N THR A 103 15.69 -12.34 0.83
CA THR A 103 16.00 -10.98 1.25
C THR A 103 16.32 -10.14 0.03
N TYR A 104 15.62 -9.02 -0.09
CA TYR A 104 15.82 -8.03 -1.12
C TYR A 104 16.56 -6.81 -0.57
N ASP A 105 17.33 -6.14 -1.43
CA ASP A 105 17.88 -4.82 -1.12
C ASP A 105 16.87 -3.73 -1.51
N ILE A 106 16.55 -2.84 -0.58
CA ILE A 106 15.63 -1.72 -0.83
C ILE A 106 16.33 -0.68 -1.70
N THR A 107 15.67 -0.26 -2.76
CA THR A 107 16.12 0.81 -3.64
C THR A 107 15.80 2.16 -3.00
N GLY A 108 16.83 2.90 -2.62
CA GLY A 108 16.69 4.20 -1.96
C GLY A 108 16.75 4.13 -0.43
N ASP A 109 16.38 5.22 0.22
CA ASP A 109 16.38 5.39 1.69
C ASP A 109 14.96 5.54 2.27
N GLU A 110 13.93 5.42 1.43
CA GLU A 110 12.52 5.54 1.81
C GLU A 110 11.62 4.68 0.89
N PRO A 111 10.33 4.47 1.24
CA PRO A 111 9.35 3.81 0.37
C PRO A 111 9.20 4.49 -0.98
N SER A 112 8.98 3.70 -2.03
CA SER A 112 8.59 4.21 -3.34
C SER A 112 7.19 4.85 -3.32
N PHE A 113 6.30 4.38 -2.44
CA PHE A 113 4.98 4.98 -2.24
C PHE A 113 4.50 4.78 -0.80
N TYR A 114 3.81 5.78 -0.27
CA TYR A 114 3.18 5.72 1.04
C TYR A 114 1.86 6.48 1.07
N ARG A 115 0.76 5.80 1.42
CA ARG A 115 -0.55 6.44 1.57
C ARG A 115 -0.79 6.87 3.03
N GLN A 116 -0.82 8.18 3.27
CA GLN A 116 -0.95 8.80 4.61
C GLN A 116 -2.36 8.76 5.23
N THR A 117 -3.32 7.98 4.70
CA THR A 117 -4.72 8.05 5.18
C THR A 117 -4.97 7.15 6.38
N ILE A 118 -5.58 7.72 7.43
CA ILE A 118 -5.80 7.12 8.76
C ILE A 118 -6.95 6.09 8.78
N SER A 119 -7.72 5.89 7.70
CA SER A 119 -8.92 5.03 7.74
C SER A 119 -8.95 3.92 6.68
N ARG A 120 -7.87 3.71 5.92
CA ARG A 120 -7.79 2.74 4.81
C ARG A 120 -6.68 1.70 5.03
N ARG A 121 -6.37 0.91 4.01
CA ARG A 121 -5.39 -0.21 4.01
C ARG A 121 -3.93 0.20 4.30
N ALA A 122 -3.64 1.50 4.49
CA ALA A 122 -2.31 2.03 4.81
C ALA A 122 -1.19 1.50 3.90
N THR A 123 -1.46 1.45 2.59
CA THR A 123 -0.58 0.90 1.56
C THR A 123 0.79 1.57 1.58
N THR A 124 1.83 0.74 1.68
CA THR A 124 3.24 1.13 1.55
C THR A 124 3.87 0.27 0.47
N THR A 125 4.61 0.85 -0.45
CA THR A 125 5.37 0.07 -1.44
C THR A 125 6.86 0.35 -1.35
N TRP A 126 7.63 -0.66 -1.70
CA TRP A 126 9.09 -0.66 -1.67
C TRP A 126 9.59 -1.15 -3.02
N ASP A 127 10.35 -0.31 -3.71
CA ASP A 127 11.16 -0.77 -4.83
C ASP A 127 12.33 -1.58 -4.27
N VAL A 128 12.52 -2.80 -4.74
CA VAL A 128 13.55 -3.70 -4.22
C VAL A 128 14.29 -4.43 -5.32
N THR A 129 15.52 -4.86 -5.02
CA THR A 129 16.39 -5.62 -5.93
C THR A 129 16.71 -7.00 -5.36
N GLY A 130 16.51 -8.02 -6.19
CA GLY A 130 16.85 -9.42 -6.03
C GLY A 130 18.34 -9.69 -5.83
N PRO A 131 18.73 -10.83 -5.25
CA PRO A 131 20.12 -11.26 -5.16
C PRO A 131 20.84 -11.34 -6.51
N ASN A 132 20.12 -11.60 -7.62
CA ASN A 132 20.70 -11.66 -8.96
C ASN A 132 20.47 -10.39 -9.78
N GLY A 133 20.00 -9.32 -9.15
CA GLY A 133 19.76 -8.03 -9.81
C GLY A 133 18.38 -7.85 -10.44
N GLU A 134 17.44 -8.78 -10.20
CA GLU A 134 16.05 -8.64 -10.63
C GLU A 134 15.36 -7.51 -9.85
N GLU A 135 14.47 -6.75 -10.49
CA GLU A 135 13.73 -5.68 -9.81
C GLU A 135 12.31 -6.12 -9.48
N TYR A 136 11.87 -5.82 -8.26
CA TYR A 136 10.52 -6.12 -7.78
C TYR A 136 9.89 -4.90 -7.09
N LEU A 137 8.58 -4.96 -6.92
CA LEU A 137 7.83 -4.05 -6.07
C LEU A 137 7.22 -4.85 -4.91
N VAL A 138 7.59 -4.54 -3.67
CA VAL A 138 6.99 -5.13 -2.48
C VAL A 138 5.91 -4.19 -1.96
N LYS A 139 4.67 -4.67 -1.82
CA LYS A 139 3.49 -3.91 -1.38
C LYS A 139 3.02 -4.45 -0.02
N ASP A 140 3.09 -3.61 1.01
CA ASP A 140 2.51 -3.85 2.33
C ASP A 140 1.12 -3.22 2.41
N VAL A 141 0.14 -3.99 2.86
CA VAL A 141 -1.26 -3.56 3.03
C VAL A 141 -1.87 -4.14 4.30
N TRP A 142 -2.80 -3.41 4.91
CA TRP A 142 -3.63 -3.91 6.00
C TRP A 142 -5.03 -4.22 5.50
N GLN A 143 -5.45 -5.47 5.64
CA GLN A 143 -6.74 -5.97 5.12
C GLN A 143 -7.61 -6.49 6.26
N MET A 144 -8.94 -6.40 6.10
CA MET A 144 -9.90 -7.04 7.01
C MET A 144 -10.19 -8.46 6.49
N ILE A 145 -9.37 -9.44 6.91
CA ILE A 145 -9.53 -10.82 6.49
C ILE A 145 -10.92 -11.34 6.91
N GLY A 146 -11.65 -11.92 5.94
CA GLY A 146 -12.97 -12.54 6.16
C GLY A 146 -14.18 -11.59 6.09
N GLN A 147 -13.98 -10.29 5.81
CA GLN A 147 -15.09 -9.35 5.55
C GLN A 147 -15.05 -8.72 4.15
N GLU A 148 -13.87 -8.61 3.55
CA GLU A 148 -13.78 -8.23 2.14
C GLU A 148 -14.12 -9.46 1.28
N PRO A 149 -15.03 -9.35 0.30
CA PRO A 149 -15.48 -10.49 -0.49
C PRO A 149 -14.34 -11.13 -1.28
N HIS A 150 -13.38 -10.32 -1.75
CA HIS A 150 -12.16 -10.77 -2.41
C HIS A 150 -10.98 -9.88 -2.02
N CYS A 151 -9.87 -10.49 -1.65
CA CYS A 151 -8.63 -9.77 -1.35
C CYS A 151 -7.79 -9.59 -2.63
N GLU A 152 -6.98 -8.53 -2.70
CA GLU A 152 -6.18 -8.22 -3.90
C GLU A 152 -5.28 -9.40 -4.33
N HIS A 153 -4.68 -10.10 -3.37
CA HIS A 153 -3.79 -11.24 -3.66
C HIS A 153 -4.53 -12.40 -4.34
N GLU A 154 -5.81 -12.63 -4.02
CA GLU A 154 -6.64 -13.67 -4.65
C GLU A 154 -6.97 -13.29 -6.10
N LEU A 155 -7.30 -12.02 -6.33
CA LEU A 155 -7.60 -11.49 -7.67
C LEU A 155 -6.34 -11.48 -8.54
N LEU A 156 -5.19 -11.13 -7.99
CA LEU A 156 -3.90 -11.22 -8.69
C LEU A 156 -3.51 -12.67 -8.98
N ALA A 157 -3.78 -13.60 -8.07
CA ALA A 157 -3.57 -15.03 -8.32
C ALA A 157 -4.47 -15.55 -9.45
N ALA A 158 -5.74 -15.11 -9.51
CA ALA A 158 -6.66 -15.42 -10.59
C ALA A 158 -6.28 -14.75 -11.92
N ALA A 159 -5.64 -13.57 -11.88
CA ALA A 159 -5.12 -12.85 -13.05
C ALA A 159 -3.73 -13.31 -13.52
N LYS A 160 -3.19 -14.39 -12.93
CA LYS A 160 -1.87 -14.91 -13.28
C LYS A 160 -1.79 -15.26 -14.78
N ASN A 161 -0.71 -14.83 -15.42
CA ASN A 161 -0.43 -14.96 -16.85
C ASN A 161 -1.34 -14.15 -17.79
N ILE A 162 -2.20 -13.27 -17.27
CA ILE A 162 -2.93 -12.33 -18.14
C ILE A 162 -1.95 -11.25 -18.61
N VAL A 163 -1.75 -11.18 -19.92
CA VAL A 163 -0.85 -10.20 -20.55
C VAL A 163 -1.32 -8.78 -20.27
N GLY A 164 -0.40 -7.94 -19.80
CA GLY A 164 -0.68 -6.53 -19.49
C GLY A 164 -1.39 -6.30 -18.15
N VAL A 165 -1.49 -7.32 -17.29
CA VAL A 165 -1.91 -7.18 -15.88
C VAL A 165 -0.72 -7.49 -14.97
N ALA A 166 -0.62 -6.79 -13.84
CA ALA A 166 0.43 -6.99 -12.85
C ALA A 166 0.53 -8.45 -12.39
N GLN A 167 1.74 -8.97 -12.33
CA GLN A 167 2.00 -10.34 -11.90
C GLN A 167 2.50 -10.37 -10.46
N MET A 168 1.80 -11.15 -9.63
CA MET A 168 2.22 -11.43 -8.25
C MET A 168 3.16 -12.65 -8.22
N ILE A 169 4.29 -12.47 -7.55
CA ILE A 169 5.31 -13.49 -7.35
C ILE A 169 5.05 -14.26 -6.06
N ALA A 170 4.84 -13.54 -4.96
CA ALA A 170 4.68 -14.12 -3.62
C ALA A 170 3.72 -13.29 -2.76
N PHE A 171 3.14 -13.96 -1.75
CA PHE A 171 2.23 -13.38 -0.77
C PHE A 171 2.52 -13.99 0.60
N GLU A 172 2.48 -13.17 1.65
CA GLU A 172 2.52 -13.62 3.04
C GLU A 172 1.67 -12.73 3.95
N ASP A 173 1.11 -13.36 4.99
CA ASP A 173 0.55 -12.67 6.15
C ASP A 173 1.67 -12.43 7.17
N ILE A 174 1.81 -11.18 7.62
CA ILE A 174 2.91 -10.73 8.47
C ILE A 174 2.50 -10.75 9.95
N CYS A 175 1.39 -10.07 10.27
CA CYS A 175 0.92 -9.92 11.65
C CYS A 175 -0.52 -9.40 11.70
N ASP A 176 -1.20 -9.63 12.82
CA ASP A 176 -2.53 -9.11 13.07
C ASP A 176 -2.49 -7.86 13.94
N THR A 177 -3.52 -7.01 13.84
CA THR A 177 -3.62 -5.86 14.76
C THR A 177 -3.85 -6.32 16.20
N SER A 178 -4.42 -7.52 16.43
CA SER A 178 -4.51 -8.15 17.74
C SER A 178 -3.16 -8.38 18.40
N ASP A 179 -2.11 -8.66 17.62
CA ASP A 179 -0.77 -8.98 18.15
C ASP A 179 -0.17 -7.78 18.91
N TYR A 180 -0.60 -6.57 18.56
CA TYR A 180 -0.19 -5.30 19.20
C TYR A 180 -1.25 -4.74 20.17
N ARG A 181 -2.33 -5.47 20.43
CA ARG A 181 -3.41 -5.07 21.33
C ARG A 181 -3.37 -5.92 22.60
N ASP A 182 -2.83 -5.37 23.68
CA ASP A 182 -3.00 -5.88 25.06
C ASP A 182 -4.45 -5.78 25.60
N LEU A 183 -5.45 -5.58 24.73
CA LEU A 183 -6.84 -5.35 25.11
C LEU A 183 -7.66 -6.60 24.85
N GLN A 184 -7.85 -7.41 25.90
CA GLN A 184 -8.97 -8.35 25.93
C GLN A 184 -10.29 -7.57 25.81
N GLY A 185 -11.10 -7.89 24.81
CA GLY A 185 -12.56 -7.77 24.94
C GLY A 185 -13.25 -6.46 24.54
N HIS A 186 -12.87 -5.79 23.44
CA HIS A 186 -13.77 -4.80 22.82
C HIS A 186 -14.27 -5.28 21.45
N GLU A 187 -15.50 -5.80 21.40
CA GLU A 187 -16.25 -6.20 20.18
C GLU A 187 -16.40 -5.07 19.13
N LEU A 188 -16.01 -3.83 19.47
CA LEU A 188 -16.14 -2.65 18.61
C LEU A 188 -15.00 -2.51 17.57
N PHE A 189 -13.84 -3.15 17.79
CA PHE A 189 -12.69 -3.03 16.88
C PHE A 189 -12.48 -4.33 16.11
N LYS A 190 -12.78 -4.29 14.80
CA LYS A 190 -12.45 -5.39 13.89
C LYS A 190 -10.93 -5.54 13.77
N ASP A 191 -10.48 -6.78 13.73
CA ASP A 191 -9.08 -7.10 13.49
C ASP A 191 -8.71 -6.87 12.03
N ARG A 192 -7.42 -6.64 11.78
CA ARG A 192 -6.85 -6.51 10.45
C ARG A 192 -5.53 -7.23 10.41
N THR A 193 -5.25 -7.85 9.28
CA THR A 193 -3.99 -8.53 9.03
C THR A 193 -3.15 -7.67 8.11
N LYS A 194 -1.88 -7.49 8.48
CA LYS A 194 -0.86 -6.94 7.58
C LYS A 194 -0.46 -8.05 6.63
N CYS A 195 -0.61 -7.80 5.34
CA CYS A 195 -0.17 -8.68 4.29
C CYS A 195 0.95 -8.01 3.49
N ARG A 196 1.81 -8.82 2.90
CA ARG A 196 2.87 -8.40 1.99
C ARG A 196 2.75 -9.15 0.67
N LEU A 197 2.78 -8.38 -0.43
CA LEU A 197 2.79 -8.89 -1.78
C LEU A 197 4.13 -8.55 -2.44
N THR A 198 4.76 -9.52 -3.10
CA THR A 198 5.88 -9.26 -4.02
C THR A 198 5.35 -9.29 -5.45
N LEU A 199 5.49 -8.18 -6.16
CA LEU A 199 5.01 -7.98 -7.54
C LEU A 199 6.19 -7.80 -8.48
N GLU A 200 6.03 -8.19 -9.74
CA GLU A 200 6.96 -7.81 -10.81
C GLU A 200 7.08 -6.29 -10.91
N ARG A 201 8.28 -5.81 -11.26
CA ARG A 201 8.52 -4.39 -11.48
C ARG A 201 8.22 -3.99 -12.92
N TYR A 202 7.38 -2.97 -13.08
CA TYR A 202 7.09 -2.32 -14.36
C TYR A 202 7.63 -0.88 -14.39
N GLY A 203 7.44 -0.21 -15.53
CA GLY A 203 7.84 1.18 -15.72
C GLY A 203 7.01 2.17 -14.88
N PRO A 204 7.27 3.48 -15.04
CA PRO A 204 6.56 4.50 -14.25
C PRO A 204 5.09 4.63 -14.69
N SER A 205 4.29 5.36 -13.92
CA SER A 205 2.90 5.70 -14.28
C SER A 205 2.82 6.25 -15.70
N ILE A 206 1.74 5.93 -16.41
CA ILE A 206 1.47 6.32 -17.80
C ILE A 206 1.65 7.81 -18.06
N VAL A 207 1.48 8.68 -17.04
CA VAL A 207 1.69 10.13 -17.15
C VAL A 207 3.14 10.53 -17.45
N ASN A 208 4.10 9.62 -17.25
CA ASN A 208 5.53 9.85 -17.49
C ASN A 208 5.97 9.37 -18.89
N PHE A 209 5.04 9.31 -19.84
CA PHE A 209 5.33 8.95 -21.22
C PHE A 209 6.30 9.95 -21.88
N GLN A 210 7.14 9.44 -22.78
CA GLN A 210 8.14 10.22 -23.52
C GLN A 210 7.67 10.62 -24.92
N SER A 211 6.59 10.02 -25.42
CA SER A 211 5.96 10.41 -26.69
C SER A 211 4.48 10.03 -26.72
N ALA A 212 3.69 10.74 -27.54
CA ALA A 212 2.29 10.39 -27.78
C ALA A 212 2.13 8.95 -28.27
N SER A 213 3.08 8.45 -29.09
CA SER A 213 3.07 7.05 -29.54
C SER A 213 3.21 6.07 -28.38
N GLN A 214 4.06 6.36 -27.39
CA GLN A 214 4.23 5.52 -26.20
C GLN A 214 2.94 5.51 -25.36
N ALA A 215 2.36 6.68 -25.11
CA ALA A 215 1.11 6.79 -24.36
C ALA A 215 -0.04 6.01 -25.02
N LEU A 216 -0.21 6.17 -26.35
CA LEU A 216 -1.28 5.48 -27.09
C LEU A 216 -1.07 3.97 -27.14
N LYS A 217 0.19 3.50 -27.30
CA LYS A 217 0.51 2.06 -27.25
C LYS A 217 0.27 1.46 -25.87
N ALA A 218 0.64 2.18 -24.82
CA ALA A 218 0.41 1.76 -23.44
C ALA A 218 -1.10 1.69 -23.14
N LEU A 219 -1.85 2.73 -23.52
CA LEU A 219 -3.31 2.75 -23.32
C LEU A 219 -4.01 1.63 -24.10
N HIS A 220 -3.60 1.39 -25.36
CA HIS A 220 -4.11 0.28 -26.15
C HIS A 220 -3.88 -1.08 -25.48
N ASP A 221 -2.67 -1.31 -24.96
CA ASP A 221 -2.33 -2.57 -24.30
C ASP A 221 -3.07 -2.71 -22.96
N ALA A 222 -3.23 -1.62 -22.19
CA ALA A 222 -4.02 -1.60 -20.96
C ALA A 222 -5.51 -1.90 -21.20
N ILE A 223 -6.12 -1.37 -22.27
CA ILE A 223 -7.51 -1.71 -22.66
C ILE A 223 -7.60 -3.18 -23.08
N SER A 224 -6.59 -3.68 -23.78
CA SER A 224 -6.53 -5.10 -24.17
C SER A 224 -6.41 -6.02 -22.94
N ALA A 225 -5.59 -5.63 -21.97
CA ALA A 225 -5.43 -6.32 -20.69
C ALA A 225 -6.72 -6.31 -19.89
N HIS A 226 -7.42 -5.18 -19.81
CA HIS A 226 -8.73 -5.05 -19.16
C HIS A 226 -9.75 -6.03 -19.76
N LYS A 227 -9.79 -6.16 -21.08
CA LYS A 227 -10.68 -7.10 -21.75
C LYS A 227 -10.37 -8.56 -21.37
N GLU A 228 -9.10 -8.94 -21.29
CA GLU A 228 -8.71 -10.29 -20.88
C GLU A 228 -8.97 -10.53 -19.38
N LEU A 229 -8.77 -9.52 -18.54
CA LEU A 229 -9.13 -9.53 -17.12
C LEU A 229 -10.64 -9.74 -16.91
N PHE A 230 -11.46 -9.03 -17.69
CA PHE A 230 -12.91 -9.18 -17.67
C PHE A 230 -13.37 -10.58 -18.11
N LYS A 231 -12.73 -11.16 -19.13
CA LYS A 231 -12.99 -12.56 -19.54
C LYS A 231 -12.62 -13.57 -18.46
N ALA A 232 -11.62 -13.27 -17.63
CA ALA A 232 -11.29 -14.06 -16.45
C ALA A 232 -12.30 -13.87 -15.30
N GLY A 233 -13.34 -13.07 -15.50
CA GLY A 233 -14.39 -12.82 -14.51
C GLY A 233 -14.04 -11.74 -13.51
N ILE A 234 -13.04 -10.89 -13.79
CA ILE A 234 -12.57 -9.84 -12.89
C ILE A 234 -12.85 -8.47 -13.53
N LEU A 235 -13.62 -7.62 -12.84
CA LEU A 235 -13.82 -6.21 -13.18
C LEU A 235 -12.83 -5.35 -12.38
N HIS A 236 -12.15 -4.39 -13.00
CA HIS A 236 -11.09 -3.64 -12.32
C HIS A 236 -11.66 -2.57 -11.37
N GLY A 237 -12.65 -1.80 -11.80
CA GLY A 237 -13.41 -0.88 -10.95
C GLY A 237 -12.69 0.39 -10.47
N ASP A 238 -11.40 0.58 -10.79
CA ASP A 238 -10.62 1.78 -10.45
C ASP A 238 -9.57 2.10 -11.53
N ILE A 239 -9.99 2.09 -12.80
CA ILE A 239 -9.13 2.52 -13.90
C ILE A 239 -8.80 4.01 -13.74
N SER A 240 -7.51 4.32 -13.63
CA SER A 240 -7.02 5.69 -13.48
C SER A 240 -5.58 5.84 -14.00
N ILE A 241 -5.11 7.08 -14.15
CA ILE A 241 -3.71 7.37 -14.51
C ILE A 241 -2.68 6.81 -13.52
N ASN A 242 -3.10 6.52 -12.28
CA ASN A 242 -2.21 5.97 -11.25
C ASN A 242 -2.12 4.43 -11.34
N ASN A 243 -3.13 3.80 -11.95
CA ASN A 243 -3.26 2.34 -12.01
C ASN A 243 -2.90 1.77 -13.39
N ILE A 244 -2.38 2.62 -14.29
CA ILE A 244 -1.80 2.22 -15.57
C ILE A 244 -0.33 2.61 -15.56
N LEU A 245 0.55 1.61 -15.62
CA LEU A 245 1.99 1.78 -15.74
C LEU A 245 2.45 1.61 -17.18
N LEU A 246 3.55 2.26 -17.54
CA LEU A 246 4.27 1.96 -18.77
C LEU A 246 5.00 0.62 -18.63
N GLY A 247 5.13 -0.10 -19.74
CA GLY A 247 6.00 -1.27 -19.82
C GLY A 247 7.48 -0.92 -19.60
N GLN A 248 8.27 -1.94 -19.33
CA GLN A 248 9.73 -1.84 -19.35
C GLN A 248 10.25 -1.35 -20.72
N PRO A 249 11.47 -0.77 -20.79
CA PRO A 249 12.07 -0.39 -22.07
C PRO A 249 12.06 -1.56 -23.06
N ASN A 250 11.57 -1.31 -24.28
CA ASN A 250 11.39 -2.33 -25.33
C ASN A 250 10.40 -3.45 -24.99
N ALA A 251 9.44 -3.21 -24.09
CA ALA A 251 8.35 -4.16 -23.82
C ALA A 251 7.64 -4.59 -25.12
N GLU A 252 7.42 -5.90 -25.24
CA GLU A 252 6.70 -6.50 -26.35
C GLU A 252 5.25 -6.00 -26.42
N PRO A 253 4.60 -6.05 -27.60
CA PRO A 253 3.17 -5.77 -27.72
C PRO A 253 2.35 -6.58 -26.71
N GLY A 254 1.47 -5.90 -25.97
CA GLY A 254 0.71 -6.47 -24.85
C GLY A 254 1.27 -6.09 -23.48
N TRP A 255 2.55 -5.75 -23.38
CA TRP A 255 3.20 -5.33 -22.12
C TRP A 255 3.62 -3.87 -22.09
N ARG A 256 3.25 -3.07 -23.12
CA ARG A 256 3.65 -1.64 -23.18
C ARG A 256 2.84 -0.77 -22.23
N GLY A 257 1.67 -1.24 -21.80
CA GLY A 257 0.89 -0.67 -20.72
C GLY A 257 0.41 -1.80 -19.83
N VAL A 258 0.55 -1.62 -18.51
CA VAL A 258 0.27 -2.64 -17.51
C VAL A 258 -0.74 -2.10 -16.51
N LEU A 259 -1.84 -2.84 -16.32
CA LEU A 259 -2.82 -2.58 -15.27
C LEU A 259 -2.29 -3.09 -13.93
N ILE A 260 -2.36 -2.25 -12.93
CA ILE A 260 -1.96 -2.56 -11.55
C ILE A 260 -3.13 -2.26 -10.59
N ASP A 261 -2.98 -2.68 -9.34
CA ASP A 261 -3.86 -2.32 -8.23
C ASP A 261 -5.30 -2.88 -8.38
N LEU A 262 -5.44 -4.17 -8.08
CA LEU A 262 -6.74 -4.86 -8.05
C LEU A 262 -7.46 -4.69 -6.69
N ASP A 263 -7.04 -3.70 -5.91
CA ASP A 263 -7.59 -3.40 -4.58
C ASP A 263 -9.09 -3.08 -4.60
N MET A 264 -9.58 -2.51 -5.71
CA MET A 264 -10.99 -2.14 -5.93
C MET A 264 -11.71 -3.09 -6.89
N ALA A 265 -11.02 -4.13 -7.37
CA ALA A 265 -11.56 -5.07 -8.34
C ALA A 265 -12.56 -6.02 -7.69
N LYS A 266 -13.43 -6.59 -8.53
CA LYS A 266 -14.54 -7.45 -8.13
C LYS A 266 -14.72 -8.61 -9.08
N LEU A 267 -15.33 -9.69 -8.62
CA LEU A 267 -15.80 -10.71 -9.54
C LEU A 267 -17.06 -10.20 -10.27
N VAL A 268 -17.14 -10.45 -11.57
CA VAL A 268 -18.25 -9.98 -12.43
C VAL A 268 -19.62 -10.49 -11.97
N ASN A 269 -19.65 -11.60 -11.22
CA ASN A 269 -20.88 -12.18 -10.68
C ASN A 269 -21.24 -11.67 -9.27
N ASP A 270 -20.42 -10.80 -8.67
CA ASP A 270 -20.74 -10.22 -7.37
C ASP A 270 -21.87 -9.19 -7.50
N VAL A 271 -22.89 -9.38 -6.66
CA VAL A 271 -24.10 -8.54 -6.63
C VAL A 271 -23.92 -7.35 -5.68
N GLU A 272 -22.84 -7.32 -4.90
CA GLU A 272 -22.58 -6.24 -3.94
C GLU A 272 -22.05 -4.99 -4.64
N GLY A 273 -22.86 -3.94 -4.66
CA GLY A 273 -22.50 -2.63 -5.22
C GLY A 273 -21.30 -2.01 -4.52
N THR A 274 -20.45 -1.30 -5.27
CA THR A 274 -19.29 -0.56 -4.73
C THR A 274 -19.77 0.72 -4.07
N ASP A 275 -19.18 1.15 -2.96
CA ASP A 275 -19.46 2.50 -2.46
C ASP A 275 -18.92 3.49 -3.52
N PRO A 276 -19.78 4.30 -4.18
CA PRO A 276 -19.34 5.22 -5.24
C PRO A 276 -18.35 6.27 -4.72
N ARG A 277 -18.19 6.42 -3.40
CA ARG A 277 -17.15 7.27 -2.78
C ARG A 277 -15.76 6.62 -2.73
N THR A 278 -15.61 5.41 -3.24
CA THR A 278 -14.34 4.67 -3.30
C THR A 278 -13.81 4.61 -4.73
N GLY A 279 -12.52 4.88 -4.91
CA GLY A 279 -11.87 5.02 -6.22
C GLY A 279 -11.43 6.45 -6.52
N THR A 280 -10.86 6.68 -7.71
CA THR A 280 -10.40 8.01 -8.14
C THR A 280 -11.53 8.77 -8.83
N CYS A 281 -12.27 9.63 -8.09
CA CYS A 281 -13.48 10.31 -8.57
C CYS A 281 -13.41 10.96 -9.95
N MET A 282 -12.24 11.49 -10.35
CA MET A 282 -12.05 12.12 -11.66
C MET A 282 -12.22 11.15 -12.84
N PHE A 283 -12.04 9.84 -12.62
CA PHE A 283 -12.12 8.81 -13.65
C PHE A 283 -13.33 7.90 -13.49
N GLN A 284 -14.16 8.08 -12.47
CA GLN A 284 -15.37 7.29 -12.30
C GLN A 284 -16.40 7.62 -13.38
N SER A 285 -17.14 6.60 -13.84
CA SER A 285 -18.21 6.79 -14.82
C SER A 285 -19.34 7.68 -14.26
N ILE A 286 -20.08 8.32 -15.16
CA ILE A 286 -21.27 9.09 -14.80
C ILE A 286 -22.30 8.20 -14.08
N SER A 287 -22.45 6.95 -14.52
CA SER A 287 -23.35 5.98 -13.87
C SER A 287 -22.99 5.77 -12.40
N VAL A 288 -21.70 5.58 -12.10
CA VAL A 288 -21.19 5.42 -10.73
C VAL A 288 -21.43 6.68 -9.90
N LEU A 289 -21.11 7.86 -10.47
CA LEU A 289 -21.25 9.14 -9.77
C LEU A 289 -22.70 9.55 -9.49
N THR A 290 -23.65 9.14 -10.34
CA THR A 290 -25.07 9.54 -10.22
C THR A 290 -25.91 8.59 -9.36
N THR A 291 -25.35 7.45 -8.96
CA THR A 291 -26.07 6.36 -8.26
C THR A 291 -25.79 6.35 -6.74
N ILE A 292 -25.29 7.46 -6.18
CA ILE A 292 -25.05 7.61 -4.73
C ILE A 292 -26.35 7.31 -3.94
N GLY A 293 -26.35 6.21 -3.18
CA GLY A 293 -27.46 5.78 -2.34
C GLY A 293 -28.45 4.79 -2.97
N ARG A 294 -28.09 4.14 -4.09
CA ARG A 294 -28.86 3.04 -4.73
C ARG A 294 -27.96 1.83 -5.00
N GLU A 295 -28.54 0.68 -5.32
CA GLU A 295 -27.79 -0.50 -5.78
C GLU A 295 -27.00 -0.14 -7.05
N LEU A 296 -25.68 -0.18 -6.94
CA LEU A 296 -24.75 0.14 -8.01
C LEU A 296 -24.39 -1.15 -8.74
N HIS A 297 -24.83 -1.30 -9.99
CA HIS A 297 -24.28 -2.31 -10.89
C HIS A 297 -23.17 -1.67 -11.71
N GLN A 298 -21.93 -1.82 -11.24
CA GLN A 298 -20.76 -1.54 -12.07
C GLN A 298 -20.56 -2.67 -13.07
N ASP A 299 -20.27 -2.31 -14.31
CA ASP A 299 -19.92 -3.27 -15.36
C ASP A 299 -18.70 -2.81 -16.17
N GLN A 300 -18.36 -3.58 -17.21
CA GLN A 300 -17.20 -3.28 -18.06
C GLN A 300 -17.28 -1.91 -18.75
N TYR A 301 -18.48 -1.38 -19.00
CA TYR A 301 -18.65 -0.09 -19.67
C TYR A 301 -18.24 1.06 -18.77
N ASP A 302 -18.36 0.91 -17.45
CA ASP A 302 -17.87 1.90 -16.50
C ASP A 302 -16.34 2.01 -16.56
N ASP A 303 -15.62 0.88 -16.57
CA ASP A 303 -14.17 0.87 -16.73
C ASP A 303 -13.73 1.43 -18.10
N LEU A 304 -14.49 1.15 -19.17
CA LEU A 304 -14.23 1.73 -20.50
C LEU A 304 -14.45 3.25 -20.53
N GLU A 305 -15.44 3.77 -19.81
CA GLU A 305 -15.64 5.21 -19.63
C GLU A 305 -14.47 5.82 -18.85
N SER A 306 -13.95 5.13 -17.82
CA SER A 306 -12.73 5.53 -17.12
C SER A 306 -11.51 5.60 -18.06
N PHE A 307 -11.33 4.65 -18.97
CA PHE A 307 -10.27 4.73 -20.00
C PHE A 307 -10.42 5.94 -20.92
N PHE A 308 -11.66 6.31 -21.28
CA PHE A 308 -11.92 7.53 -22.04
C PHE A 308 -11.48 8.77 -21.26
N TYR A 309 -11.77 8.84 -19.96
CA TYR A 309 -11.31 9.94 -19.10
C TYR A 309 -9.79 9.96 -18.93
N VAL A 310 -9.13 8.81 -18.86
CA VAL A 310 -7.67 8.72 -18.89
C VAL A 310 -7.12 9.30 -20.20
N LEU A 311 -7.70 8.93 -21.35
CA LEU A 311 -7.30 9.49 -22.64
C LEU A 311 -7.46 11.02 -22.67
N CYS A 312 -8.62 11.54 -22.26
CA CYS A 312 -8.85 12.98 -22.17
C CYS A 312 -7.85 13.67 -21.26
N TYR A 313 -7.52 13.06 -20.11
CA TYR A 313 -6.53 13.60 -19.20
C TYR A 313 -5.15 13.69 -19.83
N LEU A 314 -4.71 12.63 -20.52
CA LEU A 314 -3.41 12.59 -21.20
C LEU A 314 -3.33 13.64 -22.32
N LEU A 315 -4.41 13.85 -23.07
CA LEU A 315 -4.46 14.83 -24.17
C LEU A 315 -4.58 16.29 -23.71
N CYS A 316 -5.23 16.55 -22.57
CA CYS A 316 -5.46 17.92 -22.10
C CYS A 316 -4.34 18.43 -21.20
N ARG A 317 -3.57 17.54 -20.57
CA ARG A 317 -2.50 17.90 -19.63
C ARG A 317 -1.13 18.07 -20.30
N PHE A 318 -0.87 17.39 -21.41
CA PHE A 318 0.43 17.30 -22.08
C PHE A 318 0.30 17.60 -23.58
#